data_AF-A0A1G9SXS0-F1
#
_entry.id   AF-A0A1G9SXS0-F1
#
_cell.length_a   1.000
_cell.length_b   1.000
_cell.length_c   1.000
_cell.angle_alpha   90.00
_cell.angle_beta   90.00
_cell.angle_gamma   90.00
#
_symmetry.space_group_name_H-M   'P 1'
#
loop_
_entity.id
_entity.type
_entity.pdbx_description
1 polymer ?
#
loop_
_entity_poly.entity_id
_entity_poly.type
_entity_poly.pdbx_seq_one_letter_code
_entity_poly.pdbx_strand_id
1 'polypeptide(L)'
;MTNDRTTHLSLVNGDAVHAPGQPVPFRTSWTADELMAMTFPEPRWAVPGIIAEGLSLLAGPPKVGKSWLSLGLGIAVASGSKALEAIELEPGPVLYLALEDTARRLQNRMGKILSGQPAPKDLTLATTCPTLPQGGDEAIARWLDREGHRGRHRPVLRERPQDLPAHERRRPALRERHRPLPPTRDTTRWRPQRPNRP
;
A
#
# COMPACT_ATOMS: atom_id res chain seq x y z
N MET A 1 23.05 12.10 46.00
CA MET A 1 23.53 11.16 44.98
C MET A 1 23.31 9.75 45.49
N THR A 2 22.16 9.16 45.16
CA THR A 2 21.86 7.75 45.48
C THR A 2 21.28 7.17 44.19
N ASN A 3 22.05 6.29 43.56
CA ASN A 3 21.72 5.71 42.26
C ASN A 3 20.85 4.48 42.52
N ASP A 4 19.55 4.59 42.26
CA ASP A 4 18.59 3.50 42.45
C ASP A 4 18.73 2.49 41.29
N ARG A 5 19.48 1.42 41.55
CA ARG A 5 19.75 0.33 40.60
C ARG A 5 18.60 -0.68 40.49
N THR A 6 17.46 -0.42 41.13
CA THR A 6 16.38 -1.39 41.26
C THR A 6 15.46 -1.46 40.02
N THR A 7 15.45 -0.43 39.18
CA THR A 7 14.53 -0.36 38.01
C THR A 7 14.98 -1.20 36.81
N HIS A 8 16.22 -1.70 36.78
CA HIS A 8 16.78 -2.36 35.59
C HIS A 8 16.61 -3.88 35.56
N LEU A 9 16.11 -4.51 36.64
CA LEU A 9 16.07 -5.98 36.77
C LEU A 9 14.70 -6.63 36.50
N SER A 10 13.64 -5.85 36.31
CA SER A 10 12.28 -6.37 36.13
C SER A 10 11.88 -6.68 34.68
N LEU A 11 12.76 -6.46 33.69
CA LEU A 11 12.49 -6.71 32.26
C LEU A 11 12.86 -8.13 31.79
N VAL A 12 13.31 -9.02 32.68
CA VAL A 12 13.76 -10.39 32.32
C VAL A 12 12.63 -11.41 32.29
N ASN A 13 11.46 -11.11 32.84
CA ASN A 13 10.32 -12.02 32.78
C ASN A 13 9.34 -11.54 31.72
N GLY A 14 9.29 -12.25 30.60
CA GLY A 14 8.52 -11.96 29.38
C GLY A 14 7.00 -12.00 29.51
N ASP A 15 6.43 -11.57 30.63
CA ASP A 15 4.99 -11.46 30.87
C ASP A 15 4.61 -9.99 31.14
N ALA A 16 4.87 -9.11 30.19
CA ALA A 16 4.33 -7.75 30.23
C ALA A 16 2.97 -7.72 29.53
N VAL A 17 1.91 -8.07 30.27
CA VAL A 17 0.55 -7.65 29.90
C VAL A 17 0.51 -6.13 30.04
N HIS A 18 0.63 -5.41 28.91
CA HIS A 18 0.77 -3.96 28.91
C HIS A 18 -0.61 -3.28 29.04
N ALA A 19 -0.68 -2.27 29.91
CA ALA A 19 -1.81 -1.34 29.95
C ALA A 19 -1.83 -0.49 28.67
N PRO A 20 -3.02 -0.14 28.13
CA PRO A 20 -3.11 0.69 26.94
C PRO A 20 -2.56 2.10 27.21
N GLY A 21 -1.52 2.51 26.47
CA GLY A 21 -1.05 3.91 26.42
C GLY A 21 0.43 4.14 26.73
N GLN A 22 1.21 3.11 27.07
CA GLN A 22 2.64 3.27 27.31
C GLN A 22 3.45 2.74 26.10
N PRO A 23 4.41 3.51 25.54
CA PRO A 23 5.23 3.04 24.43
C PRO A 23 6.05 1.85 24.92
N VAL A 24 5.79 0.67 24.36
CA VAL A 24 6.62 -0.51 24.56
C VAL A 24 8.03 -0.18 24.09
N PRO A 25 9.05 -0.22 24.97
CA PRO A 25 10.42 -0.02 24.53
C PRO A 25 10.77 -1.10 23.51
N PHE A 26 11.32 -0.70 22.36
CA PHE A 26 11.82 -1.66 21.39
C PHE A 26 12.92 -2.49 22.07
N ARG A 27 12.71 -3.80 22.18
CA ARG A 27 13.79 -4.71 22.59
C ARG A 27 14.90 -4.63 21.54
N THR A 28 16.12 -4.33 21.96
CA THR A 28 17.28 -4.13 21.07
C THR A 28 18.39 -5.16 21.26
N SER A 29 18.21 -6.12 22.18
CA SER A 29 19.18 -7.18 22.42
C SER A 29 18.51 -8.49 22.84
N TRP A 30 19.16 -9.59 22.48
CA TRP A 30 18.76 -10.96 22.72
C TRP A 30 20.01 -11.80 22.94
N THR A 31 19.91 -12.85 23.76
CA THR A 31 20.84 -13.96 23.62
C THR A 31 20.47 -14.77 22.36
N ALA A 32 21.42 -15.55 21.83
CA ALA A 32 21.19 -16.29 20.59
C ALA A 32 20.07 -17.33 20.73
N ASP A 33 19.99 -18.02 21.87
CA ASP A 33 18.96 -19.01 22.18
C ASP A 33 17.57 -18.37 22.31
N GLU A 34 17.46 -17.20 22.94
CA GLU A 34 16.22 -16.44 23.01
C GLU A 34 15.74 -16.04 21.61
N LEU A 35 16.62 -15.49 20.78
CA LEU A 35 16.26 -15.05 19.43
C LEU A 35 15.77 -16.22 18.56
N MET A 36 16.45 -17.36 18.64
CA MET A 36 16.09 -18.55 17.86
C MET A 36 14.79 -19.21 18.35
N ALA A 37 14.41 -19.01 19.62
CA ALA A 37 13.15 -19.47 20.18
C ALA A 37 11.97 -18.52 19.88
N MET A 38 12.21 -17.31 19.36
CA MET A 38 11.16 -16.35 19.06
C MET A 38 10.37 -16.70 17.80
N THR A 39 9.05 -16.47 17.88
CA THR A 39 8.17 -16.42 16.72
C THR A 39 7.82 -14.96 16.44
N PHE A 40 8.24 -14.45 15.27
CA PHE A 40 7.91 -13.10 14.85
C PHE A 40 6.57 -13.07 14.10
N PRO A 41 5.74 -12.03 14.29
CA PRO A 41 4.55 -11.86 13.48
C PRO A 41 4.94 -11.60 12.02
N GLU A 42 4.06 -11.99 11.09
CA GLU A 42 4.21 -11.64 9.68
C GLU A 42 4.26 -10.11 9.52
N PRO A 43 5.17 -9.58 8.67
CA PRO A 43 5.23 -8.15 8.44
C PRO A 43 3.90 -7.63 7.88
N ARG A 44 3.48 -6.46 8.36
CA ARG A 44 2.33 -5.75 7.81
C ARG A 44 2.79 -4.94 6.61
N TRP A 45 1.99 -4.93 5.55
CA TRP A 45 2.34 -4.30 4.27
C TRP A 45 1.28 -3.30 3.85
N ALA A 46 1.70 -2.10 3.46
CA ALA A 46 0.86 -1.18 2.70
C ALA A 46 0.82 -1.58 1.21
N VAL A 47 1.94 -2.07 0.69
CA VAL A 47 2.06 -2.65 -0.66
C VAL A 47 2.92 -3.92 -0.55
N PRO A 48 2.35 -5.12 -0.67
CA PRO A 48 3.08 -6.37 -0.51
C PRO A 48 4.37 -6.45 -1.33
N GLY A 49 5.49 -6.74 -0.66
CA GLY A 49 6.81 -6.85 -1.28
C GLY A 49 7.49 -5.53 -1.63
N ILE A 50 6.85 -4.37 -1.40
CA ILE A 50 7.39 -3.05 -1.76
C ILE A 50 7.42 -2.11 -0.55
N ILE A 51 6.30 -1.97 0.17
CA ILE A 51 6.15 -1.03 1.28
C ILE A 51 5.61 -1.79 2.50
N ALA A 52 6.52 -2.14 3.41
CA ALA A 52 6.19 -2.66 4.73
C ALA A 52 5.82 -1.53 5.70
N GLU A 53 5.15 -1.87 6.80
CA GLU A 53 4.93 -0.98 7.93
C GLU A 53 6.27 -0.41 8.43
N GLY A 54 6.29 0.89 8.71
CA GLY A 54 7.50 1.62 9.10
C GLY A 54 7.87 2.71 8.10
N LEU A 55 9.17 2.91 7.87
CA LEU A 55 9.70 3.96 7.00
C LEU A 55 10.30 3.34 5.73
N SER A 56 9.79 3.75 4.56
CA SER A 56 10.34 3.42 3.25
C SER A 56 10.83 4.69 2.55
N LEU A 57 12.03 4.66 1.97
CA LEU A 57 12.62 5.79 1.24
C LEU A 57 12.67 5.51 -0.27
N LEU A 58 11.94 6.31 -1.05
CA LEU A 58 12.03 6.28 -2.52
C LEU A 58 13.04 7.32 -3.02
N ALA A 59 14.21 6.86 -3.47
CA ALA A 59 15.31 7.71 -3.94
C ALA A 59 15.62 7.48 -5.42
N GLY A 60 16.22 8.49 -6.06
CA GLY A 60 16.62 8.42 -7.47
C GLY A 60 16.73 9.80 -8.13
N PRO A 61 17.27 9.89 -9.37
CA PRO A 61 17.48 11.16 -10.05
C PRO A 61 16.19 12.00 -10.21
N PRO A 62 16.31 13.33 -10.37
CA PRO A 62 15.17 14.17 -10.73
C PRO A 62 14.45 13.64 -11.97
N LYS A 63 13.10 13.74 -11.98
CA LYS A 63 12.23 13.39 -13.11
C LYS A 63 12.18 11.91 -13.52
N VAL A 64 12.81 10.99 -12.80
CA VAL A 64 12.71 9.53 -13.04
C VAL A 64 11.34 8.91 -12.70
N GLY A 65 10.39 9.71 -12.20
CA GLY A 65 9.02 9.25 -11.93
C GLY A 65 8.69 8.95 -10.47
N LYS A 66 9.56 9.29 -9.50
CA LYS A 66 9.30 9.05 -8.07
C LYS A 66 7.93 9.54 -7.59
N SER A 67 7.60 10.81 -7.86
CA SER A 67 6.32 11.40 -7.48
C SER A 67 5.12 10.80 -8.22
N TRP A 68 5.35 10.22 -9.41
CA TRP A 68 4.30 9.49 -10.14
C TRP A 68 4.05 8.13 -9.52
N LEU A 69 5.12 7.41 -9.17
CA LEU A 69 5.04 6.14 -8.46
C LEU A 69 4.38 6.31 -7.09
N SER A 70 4.82 7.27 -6.28
CA SER A 70 4.25 7.51 -4.94
C SER A 70 2.79 7.89 -4.99
N LEU A 71 2.39 8.78 -5.91
CA LEU A 71 0.99 9.17 -6.08
C LEU A 71 0.13 8.01 -6.61
N GLY A 72 0.66 7.24 -7.56
CA GLY A 72 -0.03 6.06 -8.10
C GLY A 72 -0.26 4.98 -7.05
N LEU A 73 0.75 4.69 -6.23
CA LEU A 73 0.61 3.77 -5.10
C LEU A 73 -0.39 4.28 -4.06
N GLY A 74 -0.34 5.58 -3.72
CA GLY A 74 -1.32 6.17 -2.81
C GLY A 74 -2.76 6.08 -3.32
N ILE A 75 -2.98 6.32 -4.61
CA ILE A 75 -4.29 6.11 -5.25
C ILE A 75 -4.70 4.64 -5.19
N ALA A 76 -3.79 3.72 -5.50
CA ALA A 76 -4.09 2.29 -5.52
C ALA A 76 -4.45 1.75 -4.13
N VAL A 77 -3.70 2.15 -3.09
CA VAL A 77 -4.00 1.79 -1.70
C VAL A 77 -5.34 2.39 -1.27
N ALA A 78 -5.60 3.67 -1.57
CA ALA A 78 -6.86 4.31 -1.19
C ALA A 78 -8.08 3.79 -1.95
N SER A 79 -7.90 3.26 -3.15
CA SER A 79 -9.00 2.68 -3.95
C SER A 79 -9.16 1.17 -3.74
N GLY A 80 -8.15 0.49 -3.19
CA GLY A 80 -8.07 -0.98 -3.19
C GLY A 80 -7.85 -1.58 -4.59
N SER A 81 -7.39 -0.79 -5.57
CA SER A 81 -7.04 -1.29 -6.89
C SER A 81 -5.65 -1.93 -6.91
N LYS A 82 -5.29 -2.61 -7.99
CA LYS A 82 -3.96 -3.22 -8.12
C LYS A 82 -2.86 -2.15 -8.19
N ALA A 83 -1.82 -2.31 -7.37
CA ALA A 83 -0.56 -1.60 -7.58
C ALA A 83 0.27 -2.28 -8.67
N LEU A 84 0.94 -1.47 -9.50
CA LEU A 84 1.82 -1.94 -10.57
C LEU A 84 1.18 -3.03 -11.45
N GLU A 85 -0.13 -2.91 -11.67
CA GLU A 85 -0.97 -3.82 -12.48
C GLU A 85 -1.07 -5.27 -11.99
N ALA A 86 -0.36 -5.64 -10.92
CA ALA A 86 -0.20 -7.03 -10.49
C ALA A 86 -0.47 -7.27 -9.00
N ILE A 87 -0.27 -6.27 -8.14
CA ILE A 87 -0.28 -6.44 -6.68
C ILE A 87 -1.66 -6.06 -6.14
N GLU A 88 -2.40 -7.05 -5.63
CA GLU A 88 -3.67 -6.81 -4.92
C GLU A 88 -3.41 -6.08 -3.61
N LEU A 89 -4.24 -5.07 -3.30
CA LEU A 89 -4.10 -4.23 -2.13
C LEU A 89 -5.32 -4.31 -1.22
N GLU A 90 -5.07 -4.30 0.08
CA GLU A 90 -6.12 -4.01 1.06
C GLU A 90 -6.39 -2.50 1.05
N PRO A 91 -7.63 -2.06 0.81
CA PRO A 91 -7.95 -0.64 0.79
C PRO A 91 -7.79 -0.01 2.17
N GLY A 92 -7.21 1.19 2.23
CA GLY A 92 -7.03 1.91 3.49
C GLY A 92 -6.85 3.41 3.30
N PRO A 93 -7.06 4.20 4.38
CA PRO A 93 -6.87 5.64 4.34
C PRO A 93 -5.41 6.01 4.04
N VAL A 94 -5.22 6.97 3.14
CA VAL A 94 -3.90 7.46 2.73
C VAL A 94 -3.82 8.98 2.92
N LEU A 95 -2.78 9.45 3.59
CA LEU A 95 -2.38 10.84 3.62
C LEU A 95 -1.21 11.07 2.67
N TYR A 96 -1.43 11.86 1.63
CA TYR A 96 -0.40 12.24 0.67
C TYR A 96 0.01 13.71 0.86
N LEU A 97 1.21 13.92 1.42
CA LEU A 97 1.80 15.24 1.66
C LEU A 97 2.63 15.69 0.44
N ALA A 98 2.01 16.50 -0.42
CA ALA A 98 2.54 16.98 -1.68
C ALA A 98 3.24 18.34 -1.53
N LEU A 99 4.31 18.40 -0.73
CA LEU A 99 4.89 19.67 -0.25
C LEU A 99 5.61 20.50 -1.33
N GLU A 100 5.90 19.92 -2.50
CA GLU A 100 6.51 20.61 -3.65
C GLU A 100 5.50 20.90 -4.78
N ASP A 101 4.23 20.66 -4.52
CA ASP A 101 3.17 20.61 -5.52
C ASP A 101 2.09 21.65 -5.25
N THR A 102 1.32 21.98 -6.29
CA THR A 102 0.13 22.84 -6.15
C THR A 102 -1.13 22.00 -6.35
N ALA A 103 -2.26 22.43 -5.77
CA ALA A 103 -3.55 21.73 -5.95
C ALA A 103 -3.88 21.51 -7.43
N ARG A 104 -3.66 22.51 -8.29
CA ARG A 104 -3.85 22.39 -9.75
C ARG A 104 -2.94 21.34 -10.39
N ARG A 105 -1.66 21.29 -10.00
CA ARG A 105 -0.70 20.31 -10.53
C ARG A 105 -1.05 18.90 -10.07
N LEU A 106 -1.48 18.73 -8.81
CA LEU A 106 -1.97 17.46 -8.29
C LEU A 106 -3.23 16.98 -9.00
N GLN A 107 -4.24 17.84 -9.16
CA GLN A 107 -5.47 17.52 -9.87
C GLN A 107 -5.18 17.02 -11.29
N ASN A 108 -4.30 17.72 -12.02
CA ASN A 108 -3.88 17.32 -13.36
C ASN A 108 -3.15 15.96 -13.38
N ARG A 109 -2.31 15.68 -12.38
CA ARG A 109 -1.59 14.40 -12.26
C ARG A 109 -2.54 13.26 -11.94
N MET A 110 -3.41 13.44 -10.96
CA MET A 110 -4.42 12.46 -10.59
C MET A 110 -5.34 12.15 -11.75
N GLY A 111 -5.81 13.16 -12.49
CA GLY A 111 -6.66 12.94 -13.66
C GLY A 111 -6.00 12.03 -14.71
N LYS A 112 -4.68 12.17 -14.91
CA LYS A 112 -3.90 11.32 -15.81
C LYS A 112 -3.74 9.89 -15.28
N ILE A 113 -3.53 9.71 -13.97
CA ILE A 113 -3.38 8.37 -13.37
C ILE A 113 -4.73 7.66 -13.34
N LEU A 114 -5.79 8.35 -12.92
CA LEU A 114 -7.13 7.80 -12.78
C LEU A 114 -7.75 7.44 -14.13
N SER A 115 -7.35 8.08 -15.23
CA SER A 115 -7.82 7.72 -16.59
C SER A 115 -9.35 7.64 -16.70
N GLY A 116 -10.05 8.59 -16.08
CA GLY A 116 -11.52 8.65 -16.05
C GLY A 116 -12.18 7.85 -14.92
N GLN A 117 -11.42 7.10 -14.12
CA GLN A 117 -11.94 6.46 -12.90
C GLN A 117 -12.24 7.50 -11.80
N PRO A 118 -13.19 7.22 -10.89
CA PRO A 118 -13.50 8.11 -9.79
C PRO A 118 -12.29 8.25 -8.83
N ALA A 119 -12.12 9.44 -8.26
CA ALA A 119 -11.12 9.66 -7.22
C ALA A 119 -11.48 8.90 -5.93
N PRO A 120 -10.53 8.20 -5.29
CA PRO A 120 -10.81 7.45 -4.06
C PRO A 120 -11.11 8.41 -2.90
N LYS A 121 -12.16 8.09 -2.14
CA LYS A 121 -12.61 8.91 -0.98
C LYS A 121 -11.61 8.87 0.19
N ASP A 122 -10.86 7.77 0.29
CA ASP A 122 -9.93 7.52 1.39
C ASP A 122 -8.53 8.11 1.11
N LEU A 123 -8.35 8.86 0.02
CA LEU A 123 -7.12 9.60 -0.28
C LEU A 123 -7.24 11.07 0.15
N THR A 124 -6.58 11.43 1.24
CA THR A 124 -6.43 12.81 1.68
C THR A 124 -5.15 13.42 1.09
N LEU A 125 -5.26 14.61 0.50
CA LEU A 125 -4.13 15.34 -0.11
C LEU A 125 -3.91 16.65 0.63
N ALA A 126 -2.65 16.94 0.98
CA ALA A 126 -2.27 18.23 1.54
C ALA A 126 -1.03 18.76 0.82
N THR A 127 -1.04 20.04 0.45
CA THR A 127 0.10 20.73 -0.18
C THR A 127 0.98 21.46 0.83
N THR A 128 0.61 21.41 2.11
CA THR A 128 1.34 22.02 3.22
C THR A 128 1.32 21.08 4.41
N CYS A 129 2.42 21.08 5.16
CA CYS A 129 2.56 20.40 6.45
C CYS A 129 3.68 21.11 7.21
N PRO A 130 3.53 21.41 8.51
CA PRO A 130 4.65 21.89 9.31
C PRO A 130 5.81 20.89 9.29
N THR A 131 7.03 21.36 9.53
CA THR A 131 8.16 20.44 9.77
C THR A 131 7.89 19.62 11.03
N LEU A 132 8.53 18.44 11.17
CA LEU A 132 8.32 17.59 12.34
C LEU A 132 8.56 18.35 13.67
N PRO A 133 9.65 19.11 13.86
CA PRO A 133 9.85 19.85 15.12
C PRO A 133 8.87 21.02 15.34
N GLN A 134 8.12 21.41 14.32
CA GLN A 134 7.12 22.49 14.37
C GLN A 134 5.69 21.94 14.42
N GLY A 135 5.53 20.69 14.86
CA GLY A 135 4.24 20.03 15.03
C GLY A 135 3.69 19.33 13.80
N GLY A 136 4.57 18.99 12.85
CA GLY A 136 4.21 18.14 11.71
C GLY A 136 3.85 16.71 12.14
N ASP A 137 4.53 16.20 13.16
CA ASP A 137 4.24 14.91 13.79
C ASP A 137 2.84 14.91 14.45
N GLU A 138 2.49 15.96 15.19
CA GLU A 138 1.16 16.07 15.79
C GLU A 138 0.07 16.29 14.74
N ALA A 139 0.38 16.99 13.64
CA ALA A 139 -0.54 17.11 12.52
C ALA A 139 -0.85 15.76 11.87
N ILE A 140 0.17 14.92 11.68
CA ILE A 140 0.03 13.54 11.18
C ILE A 140 -0.72 12.67 12.19
N ALA A 141 -0.36 12.72 13.47
CA ALA A 141 -1.04 11.97 14.54
C ALA A 141 -2.53 12.33 14.61
N ARG A 142 -2.87 13.63 14.58
CA ARG A 142 -4.26 14.08 14.54
C ARG A 142 -5.02 13.62 13.30
N TRP A 143 -4.36 13.43 12.17
CA TRP A 143 -4.99 12.85 10.98
C TRP A 143 -5.23 11.35 11.20
N LEU A 144 -4.22 10.64 11.71
CA LEU A 144 -4.32 9.21 12.04
C LEU A 144 -5.44 8.93 13.05
N ASP A 145 -5.61 9.76 14.08
CA ASP A 145 -6.70 9.58 15.05
C ASP A 145 -8.06 9.71 14.36
N ARG A 146 -8.25 10.74 13.53
CA ARG A 146 -9.51 10.98 12.80
C ARG A 146 -9.89 9.81 11.88
N GLU A 147 -8.92 9.28 11.13
CA GLU A 147 -9.18 8.19 10.18
C GLU A 147 -9.12 6.80 10.84
N GLY A 148 -8.32 6.63 11.89
CA GLY A 148 -8.21 5.41 12.70
C GLY A 148 -9.51 5.07 13.43
N HIS A 149 -10.35 6.06 13.75
CA HIS A 149 -11.71 5.84 14.24
C HIS A 149 -12.68 5.35 13.15
N ARG A 150 -12.42 5.61 11.85
CA ARG A 150 -13.24 5.08 10.74
C ARG A 150 -12.87 3.65 10.35
N GLY A 151 -11.59 3.27 10.48
CA GLY A 151 -11.07 1.96 10.07
C GLY A 151 -11.35 0.78 11.03
N ARG A 152 -11.76 1.03 12.29
CA ARG A 152 -12.00 -0.04 13.29
C ARG A 152 -13.25 -0.89 13.05
N HIS A 153 -14.09 -0.57 12.05
CA HIS A 153 -15.36 -1.25 11.82
C HIS A 153 -15.36 -2.29 10.68
N ARG A 154 -14.22 -2.56 10.03
CA ARG A 154 -14.16 -3.61 9.00
C ARG A 154 -13.41 -4.82 9.54
N PRO A 155 -14.09 -5.86 10.06
CA PRO A 155 -13.42 -7.12 10.34
C PRO A 155 -12.83 -7.60 9.02
N VAL A 156 -11.51 -7.72 8.98
CA VAL A 156 -10.79 -8.38 7.90
C VAL A 156 -11.13 -9.86 8.02
N LEU A 157 -12.24 -10.28 7.41
CA LEU A 157 -12.53 -11.69 7.17
C LEU A 157 -11.60 -12.13 6.05
N ARG A 158 -10.33 -12.36 6.39
CA ARG A 158 -9.39 -13.06 5.50
C ARG A 158 -9.81 -14.53 5.57
N GLU A 159 -10.81 -14.91 4.79
CA GLU A 159 -11.15 -16.32 4.63
C GLU A 159 -9.90 -17.04 4.14
N ARG A 160 -9.38 -17.95 4.97
CA ARG A 160 -8.23 -18.74 4.55
C ARG A 160 -8.72 -19.69 3.46
N PRO A 161 -7.93 -19.97 2.41
CA PRO A 161 -8.31 -20.95 1.37
C PRO A 161 -8.65 -22.36 1.92
N GLN A 162 -8.22 -22.65 3.16
CA GLN A 162 -8.56 -23.87 3.89
C GLN A 162 -10.00 -23.89 4.47
N ASP A 163 -10.73 -22.77 4.45
CA ASP A 163 -12.09 -22.67 5.00
C ASP A 163 -13.20 -22.82 3.93
N LEU A 164 -12.85 -22.84 2.63
CA LEU A 164 -13.81 -23.14 1.55
C LEU A 164 -14.27 -24.61 1.58
N PRO A 165 -15.54 -24.93 1.28
CA PRO A 165 -16.01 -26.31 1.20
C PRO A 165 -15.21 -27.11 0.15
N ALA A 166 -14.96 -28.39 0.43
CA ALA A 166 -14.00 -29.24 -0.31
C ALA A 166 -14.23 -29.33 -1.83
N HIS A 167 -15.44 -29.03 -2.31
CA HIS A 167 -15.79 -29.05 -3.73
C HIS A 167 -15.19 -27.88 -4.52
N GLU A 168 -14.85 -26.76 -3.88
CA GLU A 168 -14.21 -25.60 -4.54
C GLU A 168 -12.68 -25.67 -4.55
N ARG A 169 -12.07 -26.53 -3.72
CA ARG A 169 -10.61 -26.73 -3.67
C ARG A 169 -10.04 -27.45 -4.90
N ARG A 170 -10.89 -28.03 -5.74
CA ARG A 170 -10.51 -28.84 -6.91
C ARG A 170 -10.94 -28.18 -8.22
N ARG A 171 -10.49 -26.96 -8.50
CA ARG A 171 -10.40 -26.48 -9.88
C ARG A 171 -8.99 -26.75 -10.38
N PRO A 172 -8.74 -27.80 -11.20
CA PRO A 172 -7.47 -27.90 -11.90
C PRO A 172 -7.36 -26.71 -12.86
N ALA A 173 -6.18 -26.10 -12.92
CA ALA A 173 -5.84 -25.10 -13.92
C ALA A 173 -6.29 -25.61 -15.30
N LEU A 174 -7.22 -24.88 -15.91
CA LEU A 174 -7.71 -25.16 -17.26
C LEU A 174 -6.48 -25.09 -18.18
N ARG A 175 -5.96 -26.25 -18.59
CA ARG A 175 -5.03 -26.35 -19.71
C ARG A 175 -5.67 -25.62 -20.88
N GLU A 176 -5.08 -24.51 -21.28
CA GLU A 176 -5.42 -23.81 -22.51
C GLU A 176 -5.35 -24.82 -23.67
N ARG A 177 -6.52 -25.25 -24.13
CA ARG A 177 -6.61 -26.00 -25.38
C ARG A 177 -6.37 -24.98 -26.49
N HIS A 178 -5.29 -25.19 -27.23
CA HIS A 178 -5.03 -24.55 -28.52
C HIS A 178 -6.34 -24.46 -29.33
N ARG A 179 -6.81 -23.22 -29.55
CA ARG A 179 -7.85 -22.91 -30.53
C ARG A 179 -7.13 -22.71 -31.87
N PRO A 180 -7.44 -23.45 -32.95
CA PRO A 180 -6.84 -23.18 -34.24
C PRO A 180 -7.28 -21.80 -34.75
N LEU A 181 -6.33 -21.06 -35.33
CA LEU A 181 -6.55 -19.77 -35.99
C LEU A 181 -7.53 -19.92 -37.17
N PRO A 182 -8.46 -18.96 -37.38
CA PRO A 182 -9.27 -18.94 -38.60
C PRO A 182 -8.39 -18.63 -39.83
N PRO A 183 -8.72 -19.16 -41.03
CA PRO A 183 -7.93 -18.92 -42.23
C PRO A 183 -7.92 -17.44 -42.61
N THR A 184 -6.72 -16.95 -42.93
CA THR A 184 -6.46 -15.61 -43.45
C THR A 184 -7.19 -15.40 -44.77
N ARG A 185 -8.01 -14.35 -44.85
CA ARG A 185 -8.57 -13.87 -46.12
C ARG A 185 -7.44 -13.21 -46.91
N ASP A 186 -7.19 -13.74 -48.09
CA ASP A 186 -6.28 -13.26 -49.12
C ASP A 186 -6.61 -11.80 -49.49
N THR A 187 -5.77 -10.86 -49.04
CA THR A 187 -5.84 -9.44 -49.42
C THR A 187 -4.99 -9.19 -50.66
N THR A 188 -5.38 -9.78 -51.79
CA THR A 188 -4.81 -9.44 -53.10
C THR A 188 -5.89 -8.91 -54.03
N ARG A 189 -6.46 -7.74 -53.70
CA ARG A 189 -7.12 -6.86 -54.68
C ARG A 189 -7.33 -5.45 -54.12
N TRP A 190 -6.30 -4.63 -54.20
CA TRP A 190 -6.41 -3.18 -54.04
C TRP A 190 -6.62 -2.56 -55.43
N ARG A 191 -7.78 -1.94 -55.68
CA ARG A 191 -8.04 -1.08 -56.85
C ARG A 191 -8.35 0.32 -56.34
N PRO A 192 -7.60 1.38 -56.73
CA PRO A 192 -7.99 2.74 -56.41
C PRO A 192 -9.08 3.20 -57.39
N GLN A 193 -10.25 3.59 -56.86
CA GLN A 193 -11.21 4.39 -57.61
C GLN A 193 -10.78 5.86 -57.57
N ARG A 194 -10.69 6.48 -58.76
CA ARG A 194 -10.49 7.93 -58.91
C ARG A 194 -11.81 8.66 -58.66
N PRO A 195 -11.81 9.85 -58.01
CA PRO A 195 -13.02 10.65 -57.89
C PRO A 195 -13.29 11.42 -59.18
N ASN A 196 -14.54 11.38 -59.64
CA ASN A 196 -15.05 12.24 -60.71
C ASN A 196 -15.33 13.63 -60.12
N ARG A 197 -14.86 14.69 -60.79
CA ARG A 197 -15.33 16.08 -60.59
C ARG A 197 -16.24 16.44 -61.79
N PRO A 198 -17.16 17.41 -61.63
CA PRO A 198 -18.38 17.52 -62.42
C PRO A 198 -18.15 17.74 -63.92
#